data_AF-A0A238L6I4-F1
#
_entry.id   AF-A0A238L6I4-F1
#
_cell.length_a   1.000
_cell.length_b   1.000
_cell.length_c   1.000
_cell.angle_alpha   90.00
_cell.angle_beta   90.00
_cell.angle_gamma   90.00
#
_symmetry.space_group_name_H-M   'P 1'
#
loop_
_entity.id
_entity.type
_entity.pdbx_description
1 polymer ?
#
loop_
_entity_poly.entity_id
_entity_poly.type
_entity_poly.pdbx_seq_one_letter_code
_entity_poly.pdbx_strand_id
1 'polypeptide(L)'
;MDTFRLDCVLEWDGHVSDPMTLTVSVTGEGLAGEGTGSFAMPRRFIGTAMRSESLPRAVAHDGSGFDLEVTRFDMMTGIAYYRTVGALPFGARRSA
;
A
#
# COMPACT_ATOMS: atom_id res chain seq x y z
N MET A 1 -13.09 4.16 12.68
CA MET A 1 -12.14 3.99 11.55
C MET A 1 -10.90 3.36 12.12
N ASP A 2 -10.72 2.06 11.89
CA ASP A 2 -9.54 1.34 12.37
C ASP A 2 -8.34 1.68 11.50
N THR A 3 -7.15 1.64 12.09
CA THR A 3 -5.90 1.89 11.36
C THR A 3 -4.88 0.89 11.83
N PHE A 4 -4.12 0.32 10.90
CA PHE A 4 -2.95 -0.51 11.21
C PHE A 4 -1.72 -0.01 10.48
N ARG A 5 -0.57 -0.42 11.02
CA ARG A 5 0.74 -0.16 10.43
C ARG A 5 1.30 -1.47 9.90
N LEU A 6 1.92 -1.40 8.72
CA LEU A 6 2.55 -2.53 8.08
C LEU A 6 3.99 -2.18 7.74
N ASP A 7 4.93 -2.91 8.31
CA ASP A 7 6.32 -2.88 7.86
C ASP A 7 6.46 -3.82 6.65
N CYS A 8 6.82 -3.24 5.51
CA CYS A 8 6.81 -3.92 4.22
C CYS A 8 7.85 -3.34 3.27
N VAL A 9 8.01 -4.02 2.14
CA VAL A 9 8.51 -3.42 0.90
C VAL A 9 7.36 -3.21 -0.07
N LEU A 10 7.52 -2.27 -0.98
CA LEU A 10 6.67 -2.18 -2.16
C LEU A 10 7.37 -2.90 -3.31
N GLU A 11 6.62 -3.72 -4.03
CA GLU A 11 7.02 -4.34 -5.28
C GLU A 11 6.21 -3.72 -6.42
N TRP A 12 6.87 -3.27 -7.48
CA TRP A 12 6.20 -2.68 -8.63
C TRP A 12 7.03 -2.87 -9.90
N ASP A 13 6.48 -3.55 -10.91
CA ASP A 13 7.14 -3.84 -12.20
C ASP A 13 8.55 -4.41 -12.06
N GLY A 14 8.74 -5.36 -11.13
CA GLY A 14 10.03 -5.98 -10.87
C GLY A 14 11.03 -5.11 -10.09
N HIS A 15 10.64 -3.89 -9.70
CA HIS A 15 11.39 -3.08 -8.76
C HIS A 15 10.90 -3.28 -7.34
N VAL A 16 11.83 -3.27 -6.39
CA VAL A 16 11.54 -3.35 -4.96
C VAL A 16 12.03 -2.07 -4.28
N SER A 17 11.19 -1.49 -3.43
CA SER A 17 11.52 -0.31 -2.62
C SER A 17 12.52 -0.65 -1.51
N ASP A 18 13.06 0.37 -0.87
CA ASP A 18 13.65 0.17 0.46
C ASP A 18 12.52 -0.15 1.47
N PRO A 19 12.81 -0.83 2.60
CA PRO A 19 11.82 -1.13 3.63
C PRO A 19 11.13 0.13 4.15
N MET A 20 9.82 0.05 4.39
CA MET A 20 9.01 1.17 4.83
C MET A 20 7.81 0.73 5.67
N THR A 21 7.23 1.67 6.40
CA THR A 21 5.98 1.45 7.14
C THR A 21 4.82 2.11 6.40
N LEU A 22 3.84 1.32 5.96
CA LEU A 22 2.55 1.83 5.49
C LEU A 22 1.60 2.01 6.68
N THR A 23 0.87 3.11 6.68
CA THR A 23 -0.28 3.29 7.57
C THR A 23 -1.55 3.17 6.73
N VAL A 24 -2.41 2.22 7.08
CA VAL A 24 -3.64 1.89 6.33
C VAL A 24 -4.84 2.22 7.21
N SER A 25 -5.66 3.15 6.77
CA SER A 25 -6.97 3.43 7.38
C SER A 25 -8.03 2.55 6.73
N VAL A 26 -8.65 1.68 7.52
CA VAL A 26 -9.66 0.72 7.06
C VAL A 26 -11.01 1.43 6.93
N THR A 27 -11.61 1.36 5.74
CA THR A 27 -12.81 2.10 5.38
C THR A 27 -14.06 1.21 5.22
N GLY A 28 -13.94 -0.12 5.39
CA GLY A 28 -15.07 -1.07 5.33
C GLY A 28 -15.28 -1.87 6.63
N GLU A 29 -16.53 -2.26 6.90
CA GLU A 29 -16.88 -3.21 7.96
C GLU A 29 -16.86 -4.66 7.40
N GLY A 30 -16.12 -5.57 8.04
CA GLY A 30 -16.12 -7.01 7.74
C GLY A 30 -14.80 -7.59 7.21
N LEU A 31 -14.82 -8.90 6.91
CA LEU A 31 -13.65 -9.73 6.55
C LEU A 31 -12.94 -9.34 5.23
N ALA A 32 -13.48 -8.38 4.48
CA ALA A 32 -12.97 -7.90 3.21
C ALA A 32 -12.84 -6.37 3.20
N GLY A 33 -12.47 -5.77 4.33
CA GLY A 33 -12.33 -4.32 4.45
C GLY A 33 -11.34 -3.77 3.42
N GLU A 34 -11.78 -2.76 2.68
CA GLU A 34 -10.90 -1.90 1.88
C GLU A 34 -10.17 -0.92 2.80
N GLY A 35 -8.98 -0.50 2.38
CA GLY A 35 -8.15 0.46 3.09
C GLY A 35 -7.73 1.60 2.19
N THR A 36 -7.41 2.73 2.82
CA THR A 36 -6.81 3.89 2.14
C THR A 36 -5.61 4.37 2.93
N GLY A 37 -4.71 5.06 2.25
CA GLY A 37 -3.57 5.67 2.90
C GLY A 37 -2.73 6.50 1.96
N SER A 38 -1.55 6.88 2.44
CA SER A 38 -0.56 7.53 1.61
C SER A 38 0.85 7.08 1.98
N PHE A 39 1.77 7.21 1.04
CA PHE A 39 3.19 6.94 1.25
C PHE A 39 4.07 7.86 0.42
N ALA A 40 5.30 8.10 0.88
CA ALA A 40 6.31 8.77 0.09
C ALA A 40 6.80 7.84 -1.01
N MET A 41 6.65 8.27 -2.27
CA MET A 41 6.98 7.45 -3.45
C MET A 41 8.46 7.05 -3.42
N PRO A 42 8.78 5.75 -3.39
CA PRO A 42 10.16 5.29 -3.45
C PRO A 42 10.85 5.84 -4.70
N ARG A 43 12.07 6.37 -4.53
CA ARG A 43 12.84 6.98 -5.63
C ARG A 43 13.03 6.05 -6.83
N ARG A 44 13.12 4.73 -6.56
CA ARG A 44 13.27 3.68 -7.59
C ARG A 44 12.03 3.53 -8.49
N PHE A 45 10.87 4.04 -8.08
CA PHE A 45 9.63 3.98 -8.86
C PHE A 45 9.36 5.26 -9.66
N ILE A 46 10.13 6.33 -9.41
CA ILE A 46 9.99 7.58 -10.17
C ILE A 46 10.35 7.31 -11.64
N GLY A 47 9.41 7.52 -12.55
CA GLY A 47 9.55 7.22 -13.98
C GLY A 47 8.86 5.91 -14.40
N THR A 48 8.90 4.88 -13.55
CA THR A 48 8.13 3.61 -13.72
C THR A 48 6.66 3.81 -13.42
N ALA A 49 6.35 4.57 -12.36
CA ALA A 49 5.00 4.85 -11.89
C ALA A 49 4.09 5.53 -12.93
N MET A 50 4.67 6.20 -13.94
CA MET A 50 3.90 6.87 -14.99
C MET A 50 3.66 5.98 -16.22
N ARG A 51 4.21 4.76 -16.26
CA ARG A 51 4.18 3.88 -17.45
C ARG A 51 3.63 2.48 -17.17
N SER A 52 3.51 2.10 -15.91
CA SER A 52 3.04 0.78 -15.51
C SER A 52 1.53 0.66 -15.60
N GLU A 53 1.04 -0.47 -16.12
CA GLU A 53 -0.36 -0.91 -15.96
C GLU A 53 -0.55 -1.79 -14.71
N SER A 54 0.55 -2.20 -14.07
CA SER A 54 0.56 -3.05 -12.88
C SER A 54 0.29 -2.22 -11.63
N LEU A 55 -0.35 -2.83 -10.63
CA LEU A 55 -0.51 -2.22 -9.32
C LEU A 55 0.74 -2.45 -8.45
N PRO A 56 1.23 -1.45 -7.71
CA PRO A 56 2.22 -1.69 -6.67
C PRO A 56 1.65 -2.61 -5.59
N ARG A 57 2.45 -3.58 -5.14
CA ARG A 57 2.08 -4.53 -4.09
C ARG A 57 2.86 -4.26 -2.82
N ALA A 58 2.16 -4.15 -1.69
CA ALA A 58 2.78 -4.11 -0.37
C ALA A 58 3.04 -5.55 0.10
N VAL A 59 4.30 -5.89 0.41
CA VAL A 59 4.71 -7.22 0.86
C VAL A 59 5.35 -7.13 2.23
N ALA A 60 4.71 -7.77 3.21
CA ALA A 60 5.15 -7.86 4.59
C ALA A 60 6.32 -8.84 4.74
N HIS A 61 7.00 -8.79 5.90
CA HIS A 61 8.11 -9.70 6.21
C HIS A 61 7.76 -11.18 6.20
N ASP A 62 6.49 -11.54 6.48
CA ASP A 62 6.01 -12.91 6.45
C ASP A 62 5.58 -13.38 5.04
N GLY A 63 5.77 -12.54 4.02
CA GLY A 63 5.39 -12.78 2.63
C GLY A 63 3.92 -12.51 2.31
N SER A 64 3.10 -12.17 3.31
CA SER A 64 1.74 -11.70 3.07
C SER A 64 1.75 -10.31 2.42
N GLY A 65 0.70 -9.98 1.68
CA GLY A 65 0.65 -8.69 1.00
C GLY A 65 -0.68 -8.41 0.32
N PHE A 66 -0.83 -7.18 -0.15
CA PHE A 66 -2.01 -6.72 -0.87
C PHE A 66 -1.60 -5.66 -1.90
N ASP A 67 -2.41 -5.57 -2.96
CA ASP A 67 -2.17 -4.62 -4.05
C ASP A 67 -2.72 -3.23 -3.67
N LEU A 68 -2.07 -2.20 -4.20
CA LEU A 68 -2.39 -0.81 -3.98
C LEU A 68 -2.73 -0.16 -5.32
N GLU A 69 -3.90 0.44 -5.40
CA GLU A 69 -4.22 1.32 -6.51
C GLU A 69 -3.91 2.76 -6.12
N VAL A 70 -2.91 3.35 -6.80
CA VAL A 70 -2.53 4.74 -6.61
C VAL A 70 -3.59 5.63 -7.26
N THR A 71 -4.38 6.30 -6.42
CA THR A 71 -5.49 7.16 -6.87
C THR A 71 -5.03 8.59 -7.18
N ARG A 72 -3.95 9.04 -6.54
CA ARG A 72 -3.37 10.37 -6.74
C ARG A 72 -1.88 10.36 -6.41
N PHE A 73 -1.09 11.06 -7.21
CA PHE A 73 0.32 11.36 -6.90
C PHE A 73 0.54 12.86 -6.87
N ASP A 74 1.02 13.38 -5.74
CA ASP A 74 1.45 14.77 -5.60
C ASP A 74 2.94 14.87 -5.95
N MET A 75 3.23 15.45 -7.13
CA MET A 75 4.58 15.62 -7.63
C MET A 75 5.39 16.66 -6.87
N MET A 76 4.75 17.61 -6.16
CA MET A 76 5.49 18.61 -5.37
C MET A 76 6.04 18.00 -4.09
N THR A 77 5.26 17.13 -3.45
CA THR A 77 5.63 16.51 -2.17
C THR A 77 6.20 15.10 -2.32
N GLY A 78 6.01 14.47 -3.49
CA GLY A 78 6.39 13.08 -3.73
C GLY A 78 5.49 12.07 -3.02
N ILE A 79 4.27 12.47 -2.62
CA ILE A 79 3.33 11.61 -1.90
C ILE A 79 2.36 10.93 -2.85
N ALA A 80 2.26 9.60 -2.76
CA ALA A 80 1.23 8.80 -3.41
C ALA A 80 0.11 8.48 -2.43
N TYR A 81 -1.14 8.71 -2.85
CA TYR A 81 -2.34 8.30 -2.16
C TYR A 81 -2.87 7.03 -2.83
N TYR A 82 -3.32 6.08 -2.03
CA TYR A 82 -3.75 4.78 -2.54
C TYR A 82 -5.06 4.31 -1.90
N ARG A 83 -5.72 3.40 -2.60
CA ARG A 83 -6.69 2.46 -2.04
C ARG A 83 -6.13 1.05 -2.15
N THR A 84 -6.48 0.18 -1.21
CA THR A 84 -6.06 -1.22 -1.27
C THR A 84 -7.02 -2.00 -2.16
N VAL A 85 -6.50 -3.00 -2.85
CA VAL A 85 -7.29 -3.88 -3.72
C VAL A 85 -7.40 -5.25 -3.06
N GLY A 86 -8.64 -5.72 -2.93
CA GLY A 86 -8.95 -6.98 -2.26
C GLY A 86 -8.95 -6.89 -0.73
N ALA A 87 -9.10 -8.06 -0.09
CA ALA A 87 -9.19 -8.15 1.35
C ALA A 87 -7.83 -7.89 2.02
N LEU A 88 -7.82 -7.03 3.03
CA LEU A 88 -6.63 -6.81 3.84
C LEU A 88 -6.33 -8.06 4.67
N PRO A 89 -5.11 -8.64 4.57
CA PRO A 89 -4.76 -9.87 5.29
C PRO A 89 -4.71 -9.67 6.82
N PHE A 90 -4.81 -8.42 7.28
CA PHE A 90 -4.72 -8.02 8.68
C PHE A 90 -6.09 -7.70 9.31
N GLY A 91 -7.20 -7.76 8.54
CA GLY A 91 -8.56 -7.48 9.02
C GLY A 91 -9.06 -8.42 10.13
N ALA A 92 -8.32 -9.48 10.46
CA ALA A 92 -8.64 -10.42 11.54
C ALA A 92 -7.91 -10.15 12.87
N ARG A 93 -7.00 -9.15 12.97
CA ARG A 93 -6.44 -8.73 14.27
C ARG A 93 -7.24 -7.57 14.85
N ARG A 94 -8.50 -7.87 15.17
CA ARG A 94 -9.27 -7.07 16.12
C ARG A 94 -8.61 -7.30 17.47
N SER A 95 -7.79 -6.35 17.95
CA SER A 95 -7.20 -6.42 19.28
C SER A 95 -8.33 -6.67 20.30
N ALA A 96 -8.27 -7.84 20.93
CA ALA A 96 -9.06 -8.17 22.12
C ALA A 96 -8.54 -7.40 23.33
#